data_AF-A0A1S6HY98-F1
#
_entry.id   AF-A0A1S6HY98-F1
#
_cell.length_a   1.000
_cell.length_b   1.000
_cell.length_c   1.000
_cell.angle_alpha   90.00
_cell.angle_beta   90.00
_cell.angle_gamma   90.00
#
_symmetry.space_group_name_H-M   'P 1'
#
loop_
_entity.id
_entity.type
_entity.pdbx_description
1 polymer ?
#
loop_
_entity_poly.entity_id
_entity_poly.type
_entity_poly.pdbx_seq_one_letter_code
_entity_poly.pdbx_strand_id
1 'polypeptide(L)'
;MNKIKQQGFTLIELVVVIIILGILAVTAAPKFINLQSDARESTLSGMQAALQGANSLVFSKAAIAGVETENNQDVELATGVTIELDYGYIKSFGAEATTILNLEIALDMQFEEITAAGTVATEDWGVRSTGSTITFVPKGKAPNGDCRLDYTEASETNDVITLPTYNLVDTDC
;
A
#
# COMPACT_ATOMS: atom_id res chain seq x y z
N MET A 1 -18.64 -62.28 1.40
CA MET A 1 -18.02 -61.08 0.79
C MET A 1 -19.07 -60.35 -0.02
N ASN A 2 -19.69 -59.30 0.54
CA ASN A 2 -20.68 -58.49 -0.18
C ASN A 2 -19.95 -57.59 -1.19
N LYS A 3 -20.08 -57.87 -2.49
CA LYS A 3 -19.60 -56.96 -3.54
C LYS A 3 -20.52 -55.74 -3.60
N ILE A 4 -20.00 -54.58 -3.22
CA ILE A 4 -20.67 -53.30 -3.48
C ILE A 4 -20.65 -53.09 -5.00
N LYS A 5 -21.84 -53.00 -5.62
CA LYS A 5 -21.95 -52.68 -7.06
C LYS A 5 -21.54 -51.23 -7.25
N GLN A 6 -20.47 -51.00 -7.99
CA GLN A 6 -20.04 -49.67 -8.39
C GLN A 6 -20.99 -49.16 -9.47
N GLN A 7 -21.88 -48.22 -9.13
CA GLN A 7 -22.71 -47.51 -10.11
C GLN A 7 -21.81 -46.50 -10.84
N GLY A 8 -21.60 -46.70 -12.13
CA GLY A 8 -20.90 -45.73 -12.97
C GLY A 8 -21.76 -44.49 -13.20
N PHE A 9 -21.11 -43.31 -13.26
CA PHE A 9 -21.75 -42.06 -13.67
C PHE A 9 -22.26 -42.15 -15.11
N THR A 10 -23.43 -41.59 -15.40
CA THR A 10 -23.95 -41.49 -16.77
C THR A 10 -23.27 -40.35 -17.52
N LEU A 11 -23.13 -40.48 -18.85
CA LEU A 11 -22.57 -39.41 -19.68
C LEU A 11 -23.40 -38.12 -19.58
N ILE A 12 -24.72 -38.24 -19.43
CA ILE A 12 -25.61 -37.08 -19.32
C ILE A 12 -25.42 -36.32 -18.00
N GLU A 13 -25.18 -37.02 -16.89
CA GLU A 13 -24.87 -36.36 -15.61
C GLU A 13 -23.60 -35.53 -15.72
N LEU A 14 -22.56 -36.06 -16.37
CA LEU A 14 -21.32 -35.30 -16.58
C LEU A 14 -21.54 -34.06 -17.47
N VAL A 15 -22.34 -34.20 -18.54
CA VAL A 15 -22.68 -33.07 -19.43
C VAL A 15 -23.49 -32.00 -18.72
N VAL A 16 -24.48 -32.37 -17.92
CA VAL A 16 -25.30 -31.40 -17.17
C VAL A 16 -24.46 -30.64 -16.14
N VAL A 17 -23.52 -31.32 -15.47
CA VAL A 17 -22.62 -30.67 -14.49
C VAL A 17 -21.75 -29.61 -15.15
N ILE A 18 -21.12 -29.89 -16.30
CA ILE A 18 -20.28 -28.89 -16.98
C ILE A 18 -21.10 -27.71 -17.51
N ILE A 19 -22.35 -27.92 -17.92
CA ILE A 19 -23.26 -26.84 -18.35
C ILE A 19 -23.59 -25.94 -17.16
N ILE A 20 -23.95 -26.51 -16.01
CA ILE A 20 -24.25 -25.75 -14.80
C ILE A 20 -23.02 -24.95 -14.35
N LEU A 21 -21.84 -25.59 -14.30
CA LEU A 21 -20.59 -24.89 -13.95
C LEU A 21 -20.26 -23.77 -14.95
N GLY A 22 -20.54 -23.96 -16.25
CA GLY A 22 -20.38 -22.94 -17.28
C GLY A 22 -21.25 -21.71 -17.03
N ILE A 23 -22.54 -21.90 -16.71
CA ILE A 23 -23.46 -20.78 -16.40
C ILE A 23 -23.01 -20.05 -15.14
N LEU A 24 -22.65 -20.79 -14.08
CA LEU A 24 -22.18 -20.20 -12.83
C LEU A 24 -20.91 -19.37 -13.04
N ALA A 25 -19.94 -19.87 -13.82
CA ALA A 25 -18.70 -19.17 -14.10
C ALA A 25 -18.93 -17.82 -14.80
N VAL A 26 -19.79 -17.77 -15.81
CA VAL A 26 -20.07 -16.54 -16.58
C VAL A 26 -20.77 -15.47 -15.71
N THR A 27 -21.67 -15.88 -14.82
CA THR A 27 -22.35 -14.93 -13.91
C THR A 27 -21.49 -14.47 -12.74
N ALA A 28 -20.57 -15.32 -12.25
CA ALA A 28 -19.71 -15.01 -11.11
C ALA A 28 -18.49 -14.16 -11.48
N ALA A 29 -17.92 -14.35 -12.68
CA ALA A 29 -16.67 -13.70 -13.08
C ALA A 29 -16.73 -12.15 -13.07
N PRO A 30 -17.75 -11.47 -13.64
CA PRO A 30 -17.82 -10.01 -13.60
C PRO A 30 -17.92 -9.46 -12.18
N LYS A 31 -18.70 -10.12 -11.33
CA LYS A 31 -18.85 -9.73 -9.92
C LYS A 31 -17.54 -9.91 -9.14
N PHE A 32 -16.81 -11.00 -9.40
CA PHE A 32 -15.52 -11.26 -8.76
C PHE A 32 -14.43 -10.25 -9.17
N ILE A 33 -14.48 -9.74 -10.40
CA ILE A 33 -13.55 -8.68 -10.85
C ILE A 33 -13.84 -7.37 -10.11
N ASN A 34 -15.10 -6.94 -10.06
CA ASN A 34 -15.47 -5.70 -9.36
C ASN A 34 -15.13 -5.76 -7.86
N LEU A 35 -15.39 -6.90 -7.20
CA LEU A 35 -15.06 -7.06 -5.78
C LEU A 35 -13.55 -6.96 -5.49
N GLN A 36 -12.70 -7.35 -6.43
CA GLN A 36 -11.24 -7.20 -6.27
C GLN A 36 -10.81 -5.74 -6.42
N SER A 37 -11.42 -5.01 -7.35
CA SER A 37 -11.21 -3.57 -7.55
C SER A 37 -11.60 -2.79 -6.29
N ASP A 38 -12.84 -2.98 -5.83
CA ASP A 38 -13.38 -2.35 -4.61
C ASP A 38 -12.53 -2.68 -3.36
N ALA A 39 -12.07 -3.93 -3.25
CA ALA A 39 -11.21 -4.36 -2.16
C ALA A 39 -9.86 -3.62 -2.18
N ARG A 40 -9.26 -3.46 -3.36
CA ARG A 40 -7.99 -2.74 -3.52
C ARG A 40 -8.14 -1.26 -3.21
N GLU A 41 -9.17 -0.61 -3.72
CA GLU A 41 -9.49 0.79 -3.41
C GLU A 41 -9.64 0.99 -1.89
N SER A 42 -10.36 0.09 -1.22
CA SER A 42 -10.49 0.12 0.24
C SER A 42 -9.17 -0.09 0.96
N THR A 43 -8.29 -0.99 0.50
CA THR A 43 -6.95 -1.17 1.09
C THR A 43 -6.06 0.03 0.89
N LEU A 44 -6.16 0.71 -0.26
CA LEU A 44 -5.39 1.91 -0.57
C LEU A 44 -5.83 3.10 0.29
N SER A 45 -7.13 3.28 0.47
CA SER A 45 -7.69 4.22 1.44
C SER A 45 -7.24 3.89 2.87
N GLY A 46 -7.16 2.61 3.22
CA GLY A 46 -6.63 2.13 4.51
C GLY A 46 -5.17 2.50 4.70
N MET A 47 -4.33 2.34 3.67
CA MET A 47 -2.92 2.76 3.68
C MET A 47 -2.80 4.27 3.87
N GLN A 48 -3.62 5.07 3.19
CA GLN A 48 -3.63 6.52 3.38
C GLN A 48 -3.94 6.89 4.84
N ALA A 49 -4.96 6.28 5.44
CA ALA A 49 -5.32 6.53 6.84
C ALA A 49 -4.20 6.10 7.80
N ALA A 50 -3.53 4.97 7.53
CA ALA A 50 -2.39 4.51 8.30
C ALA A 50 -1.22 5.51 8.25
N LEU A 51 -0.89 6.02 7.05
CA LEU A 51 0.17 7.02 6.87
C LEU A 51 -0.15 8.35 7.54
N GLN A 52 -1.39 8.81 7.47
CA GLN A 52 -1.84 10.01 8.21
C GLN A 52 -1.74 9.80 9.72
N GLY A 53 -2.13 8.62 10.22
CA GLY A 53 -2.00 8.25 11.62
C GLY A 53 -0.53 8.21 12.09
N ALA A 54 0.34 7.58 11.30
CA ALA A 54 1.78 7.55 11.57
C ALA A 54 2.37 8.96 11.63
N ASN A 55 2.05 9.81 10.66
CA ASN A 55 2.49 11.21 10.67
C ASN A 55 1.97 12.00 11.88
N SER A 56 0.74 11.75 12.35
CA SER A 56 0.23 12.39 13.57
C SER A 56 1.01 11.95 14.83
N LEU A 57 1.40 10.69 14.92
CA LEU A 57 2.19 10.17 16.04
C LEU A 57 3.61 10.71 16.01
N VAL A 58 4.23 10.69 14.83
CA VAL A 58 5.57 11.21 14.56
C VAL A 58 5.65 12.70 14.87
N PHE A 59 4.67 13.48 14.40
CA PHE A 59 4.59 14.91 14.70
C PHE A 59 4.46 15.17 16.20
N SER A 60 3.66 14.36 16.91
CA SER A 60 3.55 14.47 18.37
C SER A 60 4.89 14.23 19.07
N LYS A 61 5.70 13.28 18.57
CA LYS A 61 7.06 13.02 19.08
C LYS A 61 8.01 14.18 18.80
N ALA A 62 7.97 14.72 17.58
CA ALA A 62 8.76 15.88 17.20
C ALA A 62 8.43 17.11 18.06
N ALA A 63 7.14 17.36 18.33
CA ALA A 63 6.69 18.46 19.18
C ALA A 63 7.12 18.30 20.65
N ILE A 64 7.17 17.06 21.16
CA ILE A 64 7.70 16.79 22.51
C ILE A 64 9.21 17.05 22.55
N ALA A 65 9.92 16.75 21.47
CA ALA A 65 11.35 17.03 21.33
C ALA A 65 11.66 18.50 21.00
N GLY A 66 10.66 19.30 20.61
CA GLY A 66 10.79 20.72 20.27
C GLY A 66 11.40 20.97 18.88
N VAL A 67 11.26 20.01 17.97
CA VAL A 67 11.87 20.03 16.62
C VAL A 67 10.82 19.95 15.51
N GLU A 68 9.55 20.18 15.83
CA GLU A 68 8.41 20.06 14.90
C GLU A 68 8.39 21.11 13.77
N THR A 69 9.23 22.12 13.85
CA THR A 69 9.41 23.15 12.81
C THR A 69 10.79 23.10 12.15
N GLU A 70 11.62 22.15 12.55
CA GLU A 70 12.97 22.01 12.06
C GLU A 70 13.04 21.00 10.91
N ASN A 71 13.96 21.26 9.99
CA ASN A 71 14.22 20.42 8.82
C ASN A 71 15.32 19.38 9.14
N ASN A 72 15.22 18.17 8.58
CA ASN A 72 16.19 17.09 8.73
C ASN A 72 16.54 16.76 10.20
N GLN A 73 15.54 16.44 11.01
CA GLN A 73 15.75 16.08 12.41
C GLN A 73 15.49 14.60 12.69
N ASP A 74 16.36 14.00 13.48
CA ASP A 74 16.19 12.63 13.96
C ASP A 74 15.37 12.61 15.25
N VAL A 75 14.29 11.83 15.25
CA VAL A 75 13.41 11.67 16.42
C VAL A 75 13.25 10.20 16.78
N GLU A 76 13.38 9.91 18.07
CA GLU A 76 13.19 8.56 18.61
C GLU A 76 11.69 8.25 18.80
N LEU A 77 11.17 7.27 18.04
CA LEU A 77 9.78 6.83 18.17
C LEU A 77 9.61 5.87 19.35
N ALA A 78 10.58 4.96 19.52
CA ALA A 78 10.64 3.94 20.55
C ALA A 78 12.11 3.70 20.94
N THR A 79 12.34 3.07 22.09
CA THR A 79 13.68 2.90 22.68
C THR A 79 14.72 2.39 21.66
N GLY A 80 15.67 3.24 21.28
CA GLY A 80 16.74 2.95 20.34
C GLY A 80 16.37 2.96 18.86
N VAL A 81 15.17 3.45 18.49
CA VAL A 81 14.65 3.49 17.13
C VAL A 81 14.36 4.93 16.72
N THR A 82 15.18 5.46 15.81
CA THR A 82 15.09 6.83 15.28
C THR A 82 14.61 6.83 13.85
N ILE A 83 13.85 7.86 13.48
CA ILE A 83 13.53 8.17 12.09
C ILE A 83 13.88 9.63 11.79
N GLU A 84 14.18 9.91 10.53
CA GLU A 84 14.47 11.26 10.04
C GLU A 84 13.17 11.94 9.60
N LEU A 85 13.00 13.19 10.03
CA LEU A 85 11.81 14.00 9.84
C LEU A 85 12.12 15.33 9.16
N ASP A 86 11.14 15.82 8.40
CA ASP A 86 11.08 17.18 7.92
C ASP A 86 9.86 17.88 8.51
N TYR A 87 10.08 18.95 9.28
CA TYR A 87 9.04 19.77 9.90
C TYR A 87 8.06 18.92 10.73
N GLY A 88 8.60 17.95 11.47
CA GLY A 88 7.83 17.02 12.31
C GLY A 88 7.08 15.92 11.55
N TYR A 89 7.22 15.80 10.24
CA TYR A 89 6.59 14.76 9.43
C TYR A 89 7.61 13.79 8.85
N ILE A 90 7.15 12.58 8.52
CA ILE A 90 7.98 11.55 7.91
C ILE A 90 8.60 12.08 6.62
N LYS A 91 9.91 11.95 6.49
CA LYS A 91 10.64 12.38 5.32
C LYS A 91 10.51 11.39 4.16
N SER A 92 10.38 11.91 2.93
CA SER A 92 10.24 11.13 1.69
C SER A 92 11.51 11.06 0.84
N PHE A 93 12.50 11.91 1.13
CA PHE A 93 13.74 12.02 0.37
C PHE A 93 15.00 12.15 1.26
N GLY A 94 15.97 11.27 1.09
CA GLY A 94 17.23 11.23 1.85
C GLY A 94 18.22 10.26 1.20
N ALA A 95 19.29 9.87 1.89
CA ALA A 95 20.17 8.78 1.40
C ALA A 95 19.31 7.51 1.18
N GLU A 96 19.07 7.13 -0.08
CA GLU A 96 17.95 6.28 -0.55
C GLU A 96 17.68 4.99 0.26
N ALA A 97 18.68 4.44 0.96
CA ALA A 97 18.52 3.27 1.83
C ALA A 97 17.81 3.53 3.17
N THR A 98 17.72 4.78 3.67
CA THR A 98 17.11 5.09 4.97
C THR A 98 15.63 5.46 4.89
N THR A 99 15.14 5.93 3.74
CA THR A 99 13.76 6.40 3.60
C THR A 99 12.74 5.27 3.77
N ILE A 100 12.99 4.13 3.13
CA ILE A 100 12.07 2.98 3.24
C ILE A 100 12.11 2.42 4.66
N LEU A 101 13.29 2.30 5.26
CA LEU A 101 13.41 1.88 6.66
C LEU A 101 12.66 2.81 7.63
N ASN A 102 12.71 4.14 7.42
CA ASN A 102 11.96 5.09 8.24
C ASN A 102 10.44 4.88 8.10
N LEU A 103 9.95 4.57 6.91
CA LEU A 103 8.55 4.24 6.68
C LEU A 103 8.15 2.93 7.36
N GLU A 104 8.99 1.90 7.22
CA GLU A 104 8.75 0.60 7.85
C GLU A 104 8.67 0.73 9.36
N ILE A 105 9.56 1.53 9.96
CA ILE A 105 9.55 1.85 11.39
C ILE A 105 8.29 2.65 11.78
N ALA A 106 7.94 3.69 11.01
CA ALA A 106 6.84 4.58 11.37
C ALA A 106 5.47 3.91 11.23
N LEU A 107 5.33 3.00 10.28
CA LEU A 107 4.09 2.27 9.99
C LEU A 107 4.01 0.89 10.64
N ASP A 108 5.14 0.36 11.15
CA ASP A 108 5.26 -1.04 11.59
C ASP A 108 4.82 -2.02 10.48
N MET A 109 5.31 -1.76 9.26
CA MET A 109 4.99 -2.51 8.05
C MET A 109 6.26 -2.80 7.25
N GLN A 110 6.26 -3.84 6.43
CA GLN A 110 7.36 -4.12 5.50
C GLN A 110 6.97 -3.73 4.08
N PHE A 111 7.93 -3.20 3.32
CA PHE A 111 7.70 -2.73 1.96
C PHE A 111 8.70 -3.33 0.98
N GLU A 112 8.23 -3.69 -0.21
CA GLU A 112 9.11 -4.00 -1.34
C GLU A 112 9.58 -2.70 -1.98
N GLU A 113 10.90 -2.49 -2.03
CA GLU A 113 11.47 -1.36 -2.75
C GLU A 113 11.33 -1.53 -4.27
N ILE A 114 10.72 -0.54 -4.92
CA ILE A 114 10.54 -0.48 -6.38
C ILE A 114 11.43 0.60 -6.99
N THR A 115 12.50 0.16 -7.65
CA THR A 115 13.51 1.03 -8.27
C THR A 115 13.15 1.54 -9.67
N ALA A 116 12.17 0.92 -10.36
CA ALA A 116 11.66 1.40 -11.65
C ALA A 116 10.15 1.57 -11.65
N ALA A 117 9.65 2.70 -12.17
CA ALA A 117 8.23 3.07 -12.09
C ALA A 117 7.27 2.10 -12.80
N GLY A 118 7.76 1.29 -13.75
CA GLY A 118 6.97 0.28 -14.45
C GLY A 118 7.04 -1.13 -13.86
N THR A 119 7.80 -1.34 -12.78
CA THR A 119 7.88 -2.64 -12.10
C THR A 119 6.66 -2.82 -11.21
N VAL A 120 6.03 -3.99 -11.30
CA VAL A 120 4.88 -4.36 -10.46
C VAL A 120 5.34 -4.82 -9.08
N ALA A 121 4.62 -4.43 -8.03
CA ALA A 121 4.81 -4.99 -6.70
C ALA A 121 4.49 -6.50 -6.70
N THR A 122 5.40 -7.28 -6.13
CA THR A 122 5.29 -8.73 -5.92
C THR A 122 4.89 -9.09 -4.49
N GLU A 123 5.26 -8.25 -3.52
CA GLU A 123 4.78 -8.28 -2.14
C GLU A 123 3.47 -7.52 -1.97
N ASP A 124 2.89 -7.55 -0.76
CA ASP A 124 1.60 -6.92 -0.46
C ASP A 124 1.61 -5.42 -0.75
N TRP A 125 2.73 -4.75 -0.46
CA TRP A 125 2.95 -3.34 -0.72
C TRP A 125 4.32 -3.09 -1.33
N GLY A 126 4.33 -2.43 -2.49
CA GLY A 126 5.51 -1.86 -3.10
C GLY A 126 5.63 -0.37 -2.81
N VAL A 127 6.85 0.10 -2.62
CA VAL A 127 7.16 1.50 -2.33
C VAL A 127 8.24 2.00 -3.28
N ARG A 128 8.02 3.16 -3.85
CA ARG A 128 9.00 3.88 -4.67
C ARG A 128 9.19 5.29 -4.12
N SER A 129 10.41 5.65 -3.75
CA SER A 129 10.76 7.06 -3.52
C SER A 129 11.29 7.69 -4.83
N THR A 130 10.88 8.92 -5.12
CA THR A 130 11.39 9.71 -6.26
C THR A 130 11.31 11.19 -5.90
N GLY A 131 12.46 11.82 -5.63
CA GLY A 131 12.49 13.18 -5.08
C GLY A 131 11.69 13.24 -3.78
N SER A 132 10.92 14.31 -3.59
CA SER A 132 10.08 14.53 -2.42
C SER A 132 8.76 13.75 -2.41
N THR A 133 8.65 12.64 -3.14
CA THR A 133 7.44 11.83 -3.22
C THR A 133 7.73 10.35 -2.98
N ILE A 134 6.98 9.75 -2.07
CA ILE A 134 6.86 8.29 -1.92
C ILE A 134 5.55 7.83 -2.55
N THR A 135 5.65 6.88 -3.46
CA THR A 135 4.52 6.21 -4.09
C THR A 135 4.36 4.81 -3.49
N PHE A 136 3.19 4.54 -2.91
CA PHE A 136 2.78 3.21 -2.44
C PHE A 136 1.87 2.56 -3.47
N VAL A 137 2.10 1.28 -3.76
CA VAL A 137 1.27 0.49 -4.67
C VAL A 137 0.95 -0.87 -4.05
N PRO A 138 -0.29 -1.38 -4.20
CA PRO A 138 -0.62 -2.72 -3.75
C PRO A 138 -0.04 -3.77 -4.73
N LYS A 139 0.03 -5.01 -4.25
CA LYS A 139 0.45 -6.17 -5.06
C LYS A 139 -0.16 -6.20 -6.46
N GLY A 140 0.70 -6.38 -7.46
CA GLY A 140 0.33 -6.48 -8.87
C GLY A 140 0.09 -5.15 -9.58
N LYS A 141 0.32 -4.01 -8.90
CA LYS A 141 0.30 -2.67 -9.50
C LYS A 141 1.71 -2.08 -9.56
N ALA A 142 1.92 -1.14 -10.48
CA ALA A 142 3.19 -0.45 -10.69
C ALA A 142 3.04 1.03 -10.34
N PRO A 143 4.11 1.71 -9.86
CA PRO A 143 4.06 3.12 -9.46
C PRO A 143 3.60 4.09 -10.56
N ASN A 144 3.74 3.75 -11.84
CA ASN A 144 3.27 4.57 -12.95
C ASN A 144 1.79 4.31 -13.37
N GLY A 145 1.08 3.39 -12.70
CA GLY A 145 -0.30 3.04 -12.99
C GLY A 145 -1.31 3.73 -12.06
N ASP A 146 -2.61 3.52 -12.31
CA ASP A 146 -3.71 4.26 -11.67
C ASP A 146 -4.34 3.55 -10.45
N CYS A 147 -3.49 2.93 -9.63
CA CYS A 147 -3.87 2.37 -8.33
C CYS A 147 -2.71 2.55 -7.34
N ARG A 148 -2.57 3.75 -6.78
CA ARG A 148 -1.43 4.15 -5.96
C ARG A 148 -1.77 5.28 -4.99
N LEU A 149 -0.98 5.38 -3.94
CA LEU A 149 -0.99 6.51 -3.01
C LEU A 149 0.33 7.26 -3.15
N ASP A 150 0.25 8.54 -3.50
CA ASP A 150 1.41 9.43 -3.59
C ASP A 150 1.46 10.30 -2.32
N TYR A 151 2.48 10.11 -1.51
CA TYR A 151 2.82 10.93 -0.34
C TYR A 151 3.91 11.92 -0.71
N THR A 152 3.65 13.21 -0.56
CA THR A 152 4.68 14.26 -0.71
C THR A 152 5.01 14.81 0.66
N GLU A 153 6.31 14.86 1.00
CA GLU A 153 6.77 15.33 2.31
C GLU A 153 6.42 16.79 2.59
N ALA A 154 6.52 17.18 3.86
CA ALA A 154 6.44 18.57 4.26
C ALA A 154 7.65 19.35 3.70
N SER A 155 7.41 20.58 3.26
CA SER A 155 8.47 21.41 2.70
C SER A 155 8.34 22.86 3.15
N GLU A 156 9.44 23.61 3.13
CA GLU A 156 9.43 25.04 3.42
C GLU A 156 9.76 25.83 2.15
N THR A 157 9.03 26.93 1.94
CA THR A 157 9.35 27.91 0.90
C THR A 157 9.06 29.30 1.43
N ASN A 158 10.07 30.18 1.43
CA ASN A 158 9.98 31.56 1.95
C ASN A 158 9.47 31.61 3.41
N ASP A 159 10.06 30.83 4.31
CA ASP A 159 9.70 30.73 5.74
C ASP A 159 8.25 30.28 6.01
N VAL A 160 7.62 29.60 5.04
CA VAL A 160 6.29 29.01 5.17
C VAL A 160 6.40 27.50 5.01
N ILE A 161 6.08 26.79 6.09
CA ILE A 161 5.97 25.32 6.10
C ILE A 161 4.66 24.91 5.43
N THR A 162 4.79 24.06 4.42
CA THR A 162 3.69 23.37 3.75
C THR A 162 3.54 21.97 4.33
N LEU A 163 2.32 21.61 4.70
CA LEU A 163 1.99 20.29 5.23
C LEU A 163 2.17 19.20 4.17
N PRO A 164 2.45 17.95 4.58
CA PRO A 164 2.55 16.86 3.64
C PRO A 164 1.21 16.59 2.96
N THR A 165 1.26 16.15 1.71
CA THR A 165 0.06 15.86 0.91
C THR A 165 -0.08 14.37 0.63
N TYR A 166 -1.33 13.90 0.61
CA TYR A 166 -1.70 12.52 0.35
C TYR A 166 -2.62 12.51 -0.87
N ASN A 167 -2.12 12.03 -2.00
CA ASN A 167 -2.88 11.97 -3.23
C ASN A 167 -3.20 10.52 -3.57
N LEU A 168 -4.48 10.16 -3.45
CA LEU A 168 -5.00 8.84 -3.80
C LEU A 168 -5.34 8.80 -5.30
N VAL A 169 -4.85 7.79 -6.02
CA VAL A 169 -5.24 7.50 -7.40
C VAL A 169 -5.82 6.09 -7.44
N ASP A 170 -7.12 5.97 -7.69
CA ASP A 170 -7.92 4.76 -7.51
C ASP A 170 -8.68 4.29 -8.76
N THR A 171 -8.51 4.97 -9.90
CA THR A 171 -9.35 4.78 -11.08
C THR A 171 -9.15 3.47 -11.84
N ASP A 172 -8.08 2.72 -11.58
CA ASP A 172 -7.82 1.38 -12.15
C ASP A 172 -7.15 0.46 -11.12
N CYS A 173 -7.76 0.33 -9.94
CA CYS A 173 -7.47 -0.73 -8.98
C CYS A 173 -8.12 -2.05 -9.42
#